data_AF-A0A378L498-F1
#
_entry.id   AF-A0A378L498-F1
#
_cell.length_a   1.000
_cell.length_b   1.000
_cell.length_c   1.000
_cell.angle_alpha   90.00
_cell.angle_beta   90.00
_cell.angle_gamma   90.00
#
_symmetry.space_group_name_H-M   'P 1'
#
loop_
_entity.id
_entity.type
_entity.pdbx_description
1 polymer ?
#
loop_
_entity_poly.entity_id
_entity_poly.type
_entity_poly.pdbx_seq_one_letter_code
_entity_poly.pdbx_strand_id
1 'polypeptide(L)'
;MIDKLELTRQYQEKQEQIRVQREKIAALQKTKLEKEKKIEEYNQKNATIITTDIPHTLKQAQLHAGPSKQLDTKNKELVLAYIAAQFTIISDAEKQYKDEAHPEKTQKLLDFLYKVQAHLDLGYKAYGSKVLAKLANESGILSHQEPANTGFQLMLEILEEDKSNYVRTWASTDYENLSRVVPKKIADAEFAQREDQRCLEPLSDAAKALEELKIKLNSNYDERDKLSTEVTQLSAQINEIDRVTIKGLTDQAADINQRIKETEQREQQELERQQQLKKREELATEFKQMLFAYQSDRNQHYHAKDFFDSRDKDSRDKFIDDFANDEKMGLKAYIDSGNSDILLQKITTKMDEFQGVKMQATLSRIALKLMEADANPENVENLPEKAKEVLLALQRKKGKCEAYALKMQGLYEKIKGIEIYAATLPEPEKGTIKKLTEDLAKDVDQFVYQNKAEIPGKEAYQKFEMKVKARLHSQDDVMSEHKSWPARIANFLFSVVTLGKLIVSKVRTGRATPFFDKTAAQKEIEAPVDAALEDIRSLFENN
;
A
#
# COMPACT_ATOMS: atom_id res chain seq x y z
N MET A 1 29.04 4.50 -6.93
CA MET A 1 27.77 3.81 -6.63
C MET A 1 27.21 4.50 -5.38
N ILE A 2 25.93 4.88 -5.37
CA ILE A 2 25.34 5.51 -4.16
C ILE A 2 25.19 4.41 -3.11
N ASP A 3 25.62 4.70 -1.89
CA ASP A 3 25.57 3.76 -0.76
C ASP A 3 24.12 3.53 -0.28
N LYS A 4 23.85 2.33 0.25
CA LYS A 4 22.52 1.93 0.76
C LYS A 4 22.04 2.87 1.86
N LEU A 5 22.95 3.32 2.74
CA LEU A 5 22.63 4.27 3.81
C LEU A 5 22.12 5.59 3.23
N GLU A 6 22.75 6.08 2.17
CA GLU A 6 22.36 7.32 1.50
C GLU A 6 21.01 7.18 0.78
N LEU A 7 20.76 6.05 0.11
CA LEU A 7 19.43 5.76 -0.45
C LEU A 7 18.34 5.71 0.62
N THR A 8 18.63 5.08 1.76
CA THR A 8 17.70 5.00 2.90
C THR A 8 17.41 6.38 3.48
N ARG A 9 18.43 7.24 3.62
CA ARG A 9 18.28 8.63 4.05
C ARG A 9 17.39 9.42 3.09
N GLN A 10 17.62 9.31 1.78
CA GLN A 10 16.82 9.98 0.76
C GLN A 10 15.36 9.49 0.77
N TYR A 11 15.14 8.19 0.96
CA TYR A 11 13.79 7.64 1.10
C TYR A 11 13.05 8.25 2.30
N GLN A 12 13.70 8.30 3.47
CA GLN A 12 13.12 8.92 4.68
C GLN A 12 12.81 10.40 4.48
N GLU A 13 13.72 11.13 3.83
CA GLU A 13 13.52 12.55 3.49
C GLU A 13 12.28 12.76 2.61
N LYS A 14 12.07 11.88 1.62
CA LYS A 14 10.88 11.93 0.75
C LYS A 14 9.60 11.58 1.51
N GLN A 15 9.63 10.59 2.40
CA GLN A 15 8.50 10.26 3.26
C GLN A 15 8.10 11.43 4.15
N GLU A 16 9.08 12.13 4.72
CA GLU A 16 8.84 13.31 5.55
C GLU A 16 8.25 14.47 4.73
N GLN A 17 8.76 14.71 3.52
CA GLN A 17 8.17 15.71 2.60
C GLN A 17 6.71 15.37 2.26
N ILE A 18 6.39 14.10 1.99
CA ILE A 18 5.01 13.64 1.76
C ILE A 18 4.14 13.89 2.99
N ARG A 19 4.64 13.58 4.19
CA ARG A 19 3.93 13.80 5.46
C ARG A 19 3.56 15.28 5.64
N VAL A 20 4.53 16.17 5.46
CA VAL A 20 4.32 17.63 5.57
C VAL A 20 3.30 18.13 4.56
N GLN A 21 3.32 17.65 3.30
CA GLN A 21 2.32 18.05 2.30
C GLN A 21 0.91 17.54 2.64
N ARG A 22 0.79 16.34 3.21
CA ARG A 22 -0.51 15.81 3.68
C ARG A 22 -1.07 16.62 4.84
N GLU A 23 -0.23 17.05 5.78
CA GLU A 23 -0.64 17.96 6.86
C GLU A 23 -1.14 19.30 6.31
N LYS A 24 -0.46 19.84 5.30
CA LYS A 24 -0.90 21.05 4.60
C LYS A 24 -2.26 20.87 3.92
N ILE A 25 -2.50 19.74 3.24
CA ILE A 25 -3.81 19.42 2.66
C ILE A 25 -4.88 19.36 3.76
N ALA A 26 -4.60 18.70 4.89
CA ALA A 26 -5.57 18.59 5.99
C ALA A 26 -5.93 19.98 6.56
N ALA A 27 -4.95 20.87 6.70
CA ALA A 27 -5.19 22.24 7.13
C ALA A 27 -6.07 23.01 6.11
N LEU A 28 -5.78 22.90 4.81
CA LEU A 28 -6.59 23.52 3.76
C LEU A 28 -8.02 22.97 3.70
N GLN A 29 -8.19 21.66 3.89
CA GLN A 29 -9.51 21.01 3.96
C GLN A 29 -10.33 21.53 5.14
N LYS A 30 -9.70 21.74 6.30
CA LYS A 30 -10.36 22.34 7.47
C LYS A 30 -10.85 23.76 7.16
N THR A 31 -9.99 24.61 6.59
CA THR A 31 -10.37 25.98 6.20
C THR A 31 -11.47 25.97 5.14
N LYS A 32 -11.43 25.05 4.18
CA LYS A 32 -12.48 24.88 3.16
C LYS A 32 -13.83 24.56 3.83
N LEU A 33 -13.86 23.59 4.74
CA LEU A 33 -15.07 23.18 5.44
C LEU A 33 -15.68 24.33 6.28
N GLU A 34 -14.83 25.11 6.96
CA GLU A 34 -15.28 26.29 7.72
C GLU A 34 -15.95 27.33 6.81
N LYS A 35 -15.44 27.54 5.60
CA LYS A 35 -16.03 28.47 4.63
C LYS A 35 -17.32 27.91 4.03
N GLU A 36 -17.38 26.62 3.71
CA GLU A 36 -18.61 25.96 3.24
C GLU A 36 -19.73 26.05 4.28
N LYS A 37 -19.41 25.91 5.56
CA LYS A 37 -20.37 26.12 6.65
C LYS A 37 -20.91 27.55 6.67
N LYS A 38 -20.06 28.56 6.51
CA LYS A 38 -20.50 29.97 6.43
C LYS A 38 -21.38 30.24 5.20
N ILE A 39 -21.09 29.62 4.06
CA ILE A 39 -21.96 29.70 2.87
C ILE A 39 -23.35 29.16 3.21
N GLU A 40 -23.44 28.04 3.93
CA GLU A 40 -24.72 27.47 4.31
C GLU A 40 -25.46 28.33 5.35
N GLU A 41 -24.74 28.97 6.29
CA GLU A 41 -25.32 29.96 7.20
C GLU A 41 -25.93 31.15 6.42
N TYR A 42 -25.27 31.65 5.37
CA TYR A 42 -25.85 32.69 4.50
C TYR A 42 -27.06 32.19 3.71
N ASN A 43 -27.03 30.96 3.19
CA ASN A 43 -28.18 30.36 2.51
C ASN A 43 -29.40 30.28 3.44
N GLN A 44 -29.19 29.88 4.69
CA GLN A 44 -30.25 29.80 5.70
C GLN A 44 -30.80 31.19 6.07
N LYS A 45 -29.91 32.18 6.27
CA LYS A 45 -30.34 33.58 6.50
C LYS A 45 -31.17 34.12 5.33
N ASN A 46 -30.73 33.88 4.10
CA ASN A 46 -31.46 34.29 2.90
C ASN A 46 -32.83 33.61 2.82
N ALA A 47 -32.90 32.30 3.08
CA ALA A 47 -34.15 31.56 3.12
C ALA A 47 -35.12 32.16 4.16
N THR A 48 -34.66 32.45 5.39
CA THR A 48 -35.48 33.09 6.43
C THR A 48 -36.03 34.43 5.98
N ILE A 49 -35.20 35.30 5.38
CA ILE A 49 -35.66 36.60 4.88
C ILE A 49 -36.78 36.41 3.85
N ILE A 50 -36.59 35.48 2.91
CA ILE A 50 -37.53 35.23 1.81
C ILE A 50 -38.85 34.62 2.28
N THR A 51 -38.79 33.62 3.16
CA THR A 51 -39.96 32.84 3.56
C THR A 51 -40.71 33.42 4.75
N THR A 52 -40.05 34.27 5.55
CA THR A 52 -40.58 34.76 6.82
C THR A 52 -40.65 36.27 6.85
N ASP A 53 -39.52 36.95 6.66
CA ASP A 53 -39.45 38.40 6.91
C ASP A 53 -40.23 39.19 5.86
N ILE A 54 -40.06 38.86 4.56
CA ILE A 54 -40.80 39.52 3.47
C ILE A 54 -42.32 39.35 3.63
N PRO A 55 -42.87 38.12 3.79
CA PRO A 55 -44.30 37.94 4.03
C PRO A 55 -44.81 38.66 5.29
N HIS A 56 -44.01 38.69 6.36
CA HIS A 56 -44.36 39.41 7.58
C HIS A 56 -44.48 40.93 7.32
N THR A 57 -43.50 41.52 6.64
CA THR A 57 -43.52 42.95 6.27
C THR A 57 -44.75 43.30 5.44
N LEU A 58 -45.09 42.51 4.42
CA LEU A 58 -46.29 42.77 3.61
C LEU A 58 -47.58 42.61 4.43
N LYS A 59 -47.63 41.61 5.32
CA LYS A 59 -48.80 41.39 6.19
C LYS A 59 -49.05 42.55 7.16
N GLN A 60 -48.00 43.22 7.65
CA GLN A 60 -48.14 44.41 8.50
C GLN A 60 -48.84 45.56 7.75
N ALA A 61 -48.64 45.66 6.44
CA ALA A 61 -49.36 46.58 5.55
C ALA A 61 -50.69 46.01 5.02
N GLN A 62 -51.18 44.90 5.58
CA GLN A 62 -52.40 44.20 5.14
C GLN A 62 -52.35 43.70 3.69
N LEU A 63 -51.14 43.48 3.15
CA LEU A 63 -50.91 42.94 1.82
C LEU A 63 -50.58 41.44 1.88
N HIS A 64 -50.87 40.74 0.79
CA HIS A 64 -50.45 39.36 0.60
C HIS A 64 -49.17 39.29 -0.22
N ALA A 65 -48.14 38.65 0.33
CA ALA A 65 -46.93 38.38 -0.42
C ALA A 65 -47.17 37.36 -1.54
N GLY A 66 -46.45 37.55 -2.64
CA GLY A 66 -46.39 36.60 -3.73
C GLY A 66 -45.82 35.24 -3.28
N PRO A 67 -46.08 34.16 -4.04
CA PRO A 67 -45.64 32.82 -3.67
C PRO A 67 -44.10 32.71 -3.71
N SER A 68 -43.49 32.23 -2.63
CA SER A 68 -42.05 31.95 -2.53
C SER A 68 -41.71 30.44 -2.47
N LYS A 69 -42.70 29.55 -2.37
CA LYS A 69 -42.50 28.09 -2.16
C LYS A 69 -41.65 27.38 -3.22
N GLN A 70 -41.62 27.89 -4.45
CA GLN A 70 -40.87 27.32 -5.57
C GLN A 70 -39.64 28.16 -5.94
N LEU A 71 -39.35 29.22 -5.19
CA LEU A 71 -38.24 30.10 -5.46
C LEU A 71 -36.93 29.42 -5.04
N ASP A 72 -35.96 29.35 -5.95
CA ASP A 72 -34.61 28.94 -5.60
C ASP A 72 -33.95 30.05 -4.79
N THR A 73 -33.94 29.88 -3.47
CA THR A 73 -33.36 30.83 -2.51
C THR A 73 -31.84 30.94 -2.62
N LYS A 74 -31.18 30.07 -3.41
CA LYS A 74 -29.74 30.15 -3.66
C LYS A 74 -29.39 30.96 -4.91
N ASN A 75 -30.39 31.30 -5.73
CA ASN A 75 -30.21 32.08 -6.94
C ASN A 75 -30.51 33.57 -6.68
N LYS A 76 -29.45 34.39 -6.67
CA LYS A 76 -29.52 35.84 -6.43
C LYS A 76 -30.49 36.54 -7.37
N GLU A 77 -30.42 36.25 -8.67
CA GLU A 77 -31.21 36.94 -9.70
C GLU A 77 -32.70 36.66 -9.55
N LEU A 78 -33.07 35.40 -9.30
CA LEU A 78 -34.47 35.02 -9.08
C LEU A 78 -35.02 35.66 -7.79
N VAL A 79 -34.21 35.73 -6.73
CA VAL A 79 -34.60 36.35 -5.47
C VAL A 79 -34.77 37.86 -5.60
N LEU A 80 -33.88 38.53 -6.33
CA LEU A 80 -34.03 39.97 -6.60
C LEU A 80 -35.26 40.26 -7.46
N ALA A 81 -35.57 39.41 -8.44
CA ALA A 81 -36.81 39.52 -9.22
C ALA A 81 -38.06 39.33 -8.34
N TYR A 82 -38.02 38.37 -7.41
CA TYR A 82 -39.11 38.16 -6.44
C TYR A 82 -39.34 39.39 -5.54
N ILE A 83 -38.27 40.00 -5.02
CA ILE A 83 -38.36 41.24 -4.22
C ILE A 83 -38.93 42.39 -5.05
N ALA A 84 -38.46 42.56 -6.29
CA ALA A 84 -38.98 43.58 -7.19
C ALA A 84 -40.50 43.43 -7.41
N ALA A 85 -40.98 42.19 -7.56
CA ALA A 85 -42.41 41.92 -7.63
C ALA A 85 -43.16 42.29 -6.33
N GLN A 86 -42.54 42.12 -5.15
CA GLN A 86 -43.16 42.56 -3.89
C GLN A 86 -43.26 44.09 -3.79
N PHE A 87 -42.27 44.82 -4.30
CA PHE A 87 -42.35 46.28 -4.41
C PHE A 87 -43.51 46.73 -5.31
N THR A 88 -43.75 46.02 -6.42
CA THR A 88 -44.89 46.30 -7.29
C THR A 88 -46.22 46.16 -6.55
N ILE A 89 -46.39 45.12 -5.72
CA ILE A 89 -47.61 44.94 -4.91
C ILE A 89 -47.86 46.13 -3.99
N ILE A 90 -46.82 46.63 -3.30
CA ILE A 90 -46.94 47.79 -2.41
C ILE A 90 -47.28 49.06 -3.22
N SER A 91 -46.57 49.28 -4.32
CA SER A 91 -46.79 50.45 -5.19
C SER A 91 -48.18 50.47 -5.81
N ASP A 92 -48.71 49.31 -6.22
CA ASP A 92 -50.05 49.19 -6.79
C ASP A 92 -51.12 49.46 -5.73
N ALA A 93 -50.94 48.95 -4.51
CA ALA A 93 -51.85 49.22 -3.39
C ALA A 93 -51.86 50.70 -2.98
N GLU A 94 -50.68 51.32 -2.91
CA GLU A 94 -50.56 52.75 -2.62
C GLU A 94 -51.24 53.60 -3.70
N LYS A 95 -51.04 53.24 -4.97
CA LYS A 95 -51.67 53.92 -6.10
C LYS A 95 -53.20 53.76 -6.07
N GLN A 96 -53.69 52.55 -5.86
CA GLN A 96 -55.13 52.28 -5.75
C GLN A 96 -55.77 53.13 -4.65
N TYR A 97 -55.14 53.19 -3.47
CA TYR A 97 -55.63 54.02 -2.38
C TYR A 97 -55.68 55.51 -2.75
N LYS A 98 -54.61 56.05 -3.36
CA LYS A 98 -54.55 57.45 -3.77
C LYS A 98 -55.60 57.79 -4.84
N ASP A 99 -55.88 56.85 -5.75
CA ASP A 99 -56.88 57.00 -6.80
C ASP A 99 -58.32 56.99 -6.21
N GLU A 100 -58.58 56.23 -5.14
CA GLU A 100 -59.90 56.11 -4.51
C GLU A 100 -60.17 57.21 -3.44
N ALA A 101 -59.24 57.42 -2.53
CA ALA A 101 -59.42 58.32 -1.37
C ALA A 101 -59.03 59.78 -1.66
N HIS A 102 -58.20 60.02 -2.69
CA HIS A 102 -57.70 61.34 -3.06
C HIS A 102 -57.14 62.16 -1.87
N PRO A 103 -56.16 61.64 -1.13
CA PRO A 103 -55.62 62.28 0.09
C PRO A 103 -55.10 63.70 -0.15
N GLU A 104 -54.61 64.00 -1.36
CA GLU A 104 -54.19 65.35 -1.75
C GLU A 104 -55.37 66.36 -1.75
N LYS A 105 -56.59 65.91 -2.09
CA LYS A 105 -57.80 66.75 -2.03
C LYS A 105 -58.19 66.99 -0.58
N THR A 106 -58.13 65.96 0.28
CA THR A 106 -58.36 66.08 1.73
C THR A 106 -57.41 67.11 2.35
N GLN A 107 -56.13 67.04 2.01
CA GLN A 107 -55.13 68.01 2.49
C GLN A 107 -55.44 69.43 2.02
N LYS A 108 -55.75 69.63 0.73
CA LYS A 108 -56.12 70.95 0.19
C LYS A 108 -57.37 71.52 0.88
N LEU A 109 -58.36 70.67 1.15
CA LEU A 109 -59.57 71.04 1.88
C LEU A 109 -59.24 71.51 3.30
N LEU A 110 -58.44 70.75 4.05
CA LEU A 110 -58.00 71.14 5.39
C LEU A 110 -57.24 72.47 5.39
N ASP A 111 -56.26 72.62 4.50
CA ASP A 111 -55.47 73.86 4.39
C ASP A 111 -56.36 75.08 4.11
N PHE A 112 -57.38 74.91 3.27
CA PHE A 112 -58.38 75.93 3.00
C PHE A 112 -59.25 76.22 4.23
N LEU A 113 -59.80 75.19 4.87
CA LEU A 113 -60.69 75.32 6.02
C LEU A 113 -59.99 75.99 7.20
N TYR A 114 -58.73 75.66 7.50
CA TYR A 114 -57.96 76.33 8.54
C TYR A 114 -57.72 77.81 8.24
N LYS A 115 -57.48 78.18 6.97
CA LYS A 115 -57.36 79.60 6.58
C LYS A 115 -58.68 80.34 6.77
N VAL A 116 -59.81 79.70 6.45
CA VAL A 116 -61.15 80.27 6.68
C VAL A 116 -61.42 80.42 8.17
N GLN A 117 -61.13 79.39 8.98
CA GLN A 117 -61.28 79.42 10.44
C GLN A 117 -60.44 80.54 11.06
N ALA A 118 -59.16 80.64 10.69
CA ALA A 118 -58.28 81.69 11.16
C ALA A 118 -58.81 83.10 10.84
N HIS A 119 -59.48 83.29 9.70
CA HIS A 119 -60.14 84.55 9.36
C HIS A 119 -61.39 84.82 10.22
N LEU A 120 -62.18 83.78 10.52
CA LEU A 120 -63.37 83.89 11.40
C LEU A 120 -62.98 84.16 12.86
N ASP A 121 -61.84 83.63 13.31
CA ASP A 121 -61.31 83.84 14.66
C ASP A 121 -60.87 85.29 14.93
N LEU A 122 -60.66 86.10 13.88
CA LEU A 122 -60.45 87.56 14.01
C LEU A 122 -61.70 88.30 14.52
N GLY A 123 -62.84 87.62 14.57
CA GLY A 123 -64.11 88.14 15.08
C GLY A 123 -64.94 88.86 14.02
N TYR A 124 -66.23 89.05 14.32
CA TYR A 124 -67.21 89.65 13.42
C TYR A 124 -66.77 90.99 12.80
N LYS A 125 -66.08 91.86 13.56
CA LYS A 125 -65.62 93.18 13.06
C LYS A 125 -64.60 93.09 11.92
N ALA A 126 -63.88 91.98 11.84
CA ALA A 126 -62.90 91.70 10.79
C ALA A 126 -63.48 90.79 9.68
N TYR A 127 -64.75 90.39 9.79
CA TYR A 127 -65.40 89.56 8.79
C TYR A 127 -65.45 90.27 7.43
N GLY A 128 -65.08 89.55 6.38
CA GLY A 128 -65.01 90.08 5.02
C GLY A 128 -65.24 88.99 4.00
N SER A 129 -66.43 88.95 3.41
CA SER A 129 -66.79 87.98 2.36
C SER A 129 -65.83 88.02 1.17
N LYS A 130 -65.23 89.18 0.87
CA LYS A 130 -64.17 89.32 -0.15
C LYS A 130 -62.87 88.59 0.20
N VAL A 131 -62.50 88.56 1.48
CA VAL A 131 -61.30 87.82 1.95
C VAL A 131 -61.55 86.33 1.85
N LEU A 132 -62.71 85.87 2.32
CA LEU A 132 -63.12 84.47 2.20
C LEU A 132 -63.23 84.00 0.74
N ALA A 133 -63.76 84.85 -0.14
CA ALA A 133 -63.78 84.61 -1.59
C ALA A 133 -62.37 84.46 -2.18
N LYS A 134 -61.43 85.30 -1.74
CA LYS A 134 -60.03 85.20 -2.16
C LYS A 134 -59.40 83.88 -1.69
N LEU A 135 -59.62 83.49 -0.42
CA LEU A 135 -59.12 82.23 0.12
C LEU A 135 -59.66 81.02 -0.65
N ALA A 136 -60.93 81.03 -1.05
CA ALA A 136 -61.52 79.96 -1.85
C ALA A 136 -60.86 79.85 -3.24
N ASN A 137 -60.64 80.98 -3.92
CA ASN A 137 -59.96 80.99 -5.23
C ASN A 137 -58.49 80.52 -5.13
N GLU A 138 -57.80 80.85 -4.03
CA GLU A 138 -56.40 80.47 -3.79
C GLU A 138 -56.25 79.03 -3.25
N SER A 139 -57.35 78.35 -2.92
CA SER A 139 -57.32 76.98 -2.35
C SER A 139 -56.87 75.91 -3.35
N GLY A 140 -57.01 76.18 -4.66
CA GLY A 140 -56.79 75.19 -5.71
C GLY A 140 -57.85 74.07 -5.75
N ILE A 141 -58.97 74.22 -5.01
CA ILE A 141 -60.13 73.34 -5.06
C ILE A 141 -61.07 73.84 -6.17
N LEU A 142 -61.43 72.95 -7.09
CA LEU A 142 -62.31 73.28 -8.22
C LEU A 142 -63.77 73.03 -7.85
N SER A 143 -64.68 73.81 -8.43
CA SER A 143 -66.11 73.56 -8.34
C SER A 143 -66.46 72.20 -8.95
N HIS A 144 -67.29 71.44 -8.25
CA HIS A 144 -67.86 70.19 -8.71
C HIS A 144 -69.23 70.38 -9.39
N GLN A 145 -69.87 71.54 -9.21
CA GLN A 145 -71.16 71.87 -9.82
C GLN A 145 -71.02 72.66 -11.12
N GLU A 146 -70.28 73.78 -11.09
CA GLU A 146 -70.12 74.68 -12.24
C GLU A 146 -68.72 75.28 -12.27
N PRO A 147 -67.92 75.09 -13.34
CA PRO A 147 -66.59 75.69 -13.45
C PRO A 147 -66.53 77.21 -13.28
N ALA A 148 -67.67 77.90 -13.43
CA ALA A 148 -67.82 79.33 -13.23
C ALA A 148 -67.96 79.75 -11.74
N ASN A 149 -68.25 78.81 -10.83
CA ASN A 149 -68.33 79.09 -9.41
C ASN A 149 -66.94 79.51 -8.90
N THR A 150 -66.85 80.78 -8.50
CA THR A 150 -65.63 81.40 -7.96
C THR A 150 -65.97 82.21 -6.72
N GLY A 151 -64.95 82.58 -5.97
CA GLY A 151 -65.07 83.46 -4.82
C GLY A 151 -65.92 82.86 -3.71
N PHE A 152 -66.87 83.64 -3.20
CA PHE A 152 -67.70 83.22 -2.06
C PHE A 152 -68.67 82.08 -2.43
N GLN A 153 -69.09 81.99 -3.70
CA GLN A 153 -69.95 80.89 -4.13
C GLN A 153 -69.21 79.55 -4.14
N LEU A 154 -67.95 79.54 -4.56
CA LEU A 154 -67.07 78.38 -4.46
C LEU A 154 -66.84 77.98 -2.99
N MET A 155 -66.66 78.95 -2.09
CA MET A 155 -66.53 78.70 -0.65
C MET A 155 -67.75 77.97 -0.08
N LEU A 156 -68.96 78.45 -0.38
CA LEU A 156 -70.20 77.82 0.07
C LEU A 156 -70.37 76.42 -0.52
N GLU A 157 -70.00 76.25 -1.78
CA GLU A 157 -70.03 74.93 -2.43
C GLU A 157 -69.06 73.94 -1.76
N ILE A 158 -67.84 74.36 -1.45
CA ILE A 158 -66.85 73.52 -0.73
C ILE A 158 -67.35 73.12 0.66
N LEU A 159 -68.09 74.02 1.33
CA LEU A 159 -68.71 73.76 2.62
C LEU A 159 -70.03 72.97 2.52
N GLU A 160 -70.52 72.70 1.31
CA GLU A 160 -71.82 72.09 1.03
C GLU A 160 -73.00 72.86 1.63
N GLU A 161 -72.88 74.19 1.67
CA GLU A 161 -73.87 75.08 2.27
C GLU A 161 -74.82 75.67 1.21
N ASP A 162 -76.10 75.78 1.56
CA ASP A 162 -77.10 76.39 0.68
C ASP A 162 -76.88 77.90 0.56
N LYS A 163 -76.72 78.39 -0.67
CA LYS A 163 -76.59 79.82 -0.98
C LYS A 163 -77.72 80.66 -0.36
N SER A 164 -78.94 80.12 -0.18
CA SER A 164 -80.05 80.85 0.43
C SER A 164 -79.79 81.29 1.87
N ASN A 165 -78.90 80.60 2.59
CA ASN A 165 -78.55 80.91 3.99
C ASN A 165 -77.57 82.09 4.13
N TYR A 166 -77.07 82.63 3.00
CA TYR A 166 -75.98 83.63 2.97
C TYR A 166 -76.22 84.80 2.00
N VAL A 167 -77.07 84.66 0.98
CA VAL A 167 -77.22 85.67 -0.10
C VAL A 167 -78.18 86.81 0.25
N ARG A 168 -78.96 86.72 1.34
CA ARG A 168 -79.94 87.75 1.78
C ARG A 168 -79.83 88.14 3.26
N THR A 169 -78.77 87.72 3.93
CA THR A 169 -78.56 87.83 5.37
C THR A 169 -77.56 88.92 5.71
N TRP A 170 -77.62 89.47 6.94
CA TRP A 170 -76.65 90.46 7.41
C TRP A 170 -75.29 89.77 7.60
N ALA A 171 -74.19 90.50 7.43
CA ALA A 171 -72.83 89.95 7.62
C ALA A 171 -72.63 89.23 8.97
N SER A 172 -73.40 89.60 10.00
CA SER A 172 -73.40 88.95 11.30
C SER A 172 -73.95 87.53 11.26
N THR A 173 -74.97 87.29 10.45
CA THR A 173 -75.61 85.99 10.26
C THR A 173 -74.70 85.07 9.43
N ASP A 174 -74.07 85.59 8.38
CA ASP A 174 -73.11 84.82 7.58
C ASP A 174 -71.92 84.40 8.44
N TYR A 175 -71.40 85.32 9.26
CA TYR A 175 -70.34 85.06 10.22
C TYR A 175 -70.73 83.96 11.22
N GLU A 176 -71.93 84.05 11.82
CA GLU A 176 -72.41 83.09 12.80
C GLU A 176 -72.62 81.70 12.18
N ASN A 177 -73.22 81.64 10.99
CA ASN A 177 -73.41 80.41 10.25
C ASN A 177 -72.07 79.74 9.90
N LEU A 178 -71.12 80.49 9.33
CA LEU A 178 -69.79 79.96 9.00
C LEU A 178 -69.00 79.54 10.24
N SER A 179 -69.06 80.31 11.33
CA SER A 179 -68.39 79.99 12.60
C SER A 179 -68.91 78.70 13.23
N ARG A 180 -70.12 78.26 12.84
CA ARG A 180 -70.71 76.97 13.25
C ARG A 180 -70.36 75.83 12.29
N VAL A 181 -70.29 76.09 11.00
CA VAL A 181 -70.13 75.06 9.94
C VAL A 181 -68.66 74.70 9.73
N VAL A 182 -67.77 75.69 9.68
CA VAL A 182 -66.34 75.49 9.37
C VAL A 182 -65.65 74.56 10.38
N PRO A 183 -65.84 74.68 11.72
CA PRO A 183 -65.24 73.74 12.67
C PRO A 183 -65.69 72.28 12.47
N LYS A 184 -66.96 72.06 12.06
CA LYS A 184 -67.46 70.71 11.79
C LYS A 184 -66.81 70.12 10.54
N LYS A 185 -66.73 70.90 9.47
CA LYS A 185 -66.04 70.49 8.24
C LYS A 185 -64.55 70.23 8.46
N ILE A 186 -63.89 70.98 9.34
CA ILE A 186 -62.51 70.69 9.78
C ILE A 186 -62.45 69.32 10.45
N ALA A 187 -63.32 69.05 11.43
CA ALA A 187 -63.33 67.77 12.13
C ALA A 187 -63.58 66.57 11.19
N ASP A 188 -64.47 66.71 10.22
CA ASP A 188 -64.74 65.68 9.20
C ASP A 188 -63.52 65.45 8.30
N ALA A 189 -62.87 66.52 7.85
CA ALA A 189 -61.68 66.43 7.00
C ALA A 189 -60.45 65.91 7.78
N GLU A 190 -60.30 66.26 9.07
CA GLU A 190 -59.27 65.70 9.97
C GLU A 190 -59.48 64.21 10.25
N PHE A 191 -60.75 63.75 10.28
CA PHE A 191 -61.05 62.33 10.35
C PHE A 191 -60.61 61.62 9.06
N ALA A 192 -60.97 62.16 7.89
CA ALA A 192 -60.54 61.61 6.60
C ALA A 192 -59.01 61.57 6.48
N GLN A 193 -58.31 62.64 6.85
CA GLN A 193 -56.84 62.70 6.82
C GLN A 193 -56.20 61.66 7.76
N ARG A 194 -56.79 61.42 8.93
CA ARG A 194 -56.31 60.37 9.84
C ARG A 194 -56.49 58.98 9.27
N GLU A 195 -57.59 58.72 8.58
CA GLU A 195 -57.80 57.45 7.86
C GLU A 195 -56.85 57.32 6.65
N ASP A 196 -56.58 58.41 5.92
CA ASP A 196 -55.55 58.49 4.88
C ASP A 196 -54.18 58.08 5.41
N GLN A 197 -53.77 58.68 6.53
CA GLN A 197 -52.50 58.36 7.17
C GLN A 197 -52.46 56.91 7.66
N ARG A 198 -53.55 56.43 8.30
CA ARG A 198 -53.67 55.06 8.79
C ARG A 198 -53.53 54.01 7.68
N CYS A 199 -53.92 54.33 6.45
CA CYS A 199 -53.80 53.44 5.30
C CYS A 199 -52.42 53.55 4.61
N LEU A 200 -51.90 54.77 4.44
CA LEU A 200 -50.66 55.01 3.69
C LEU A 200 -49.38 54.76 4.51
N GLU A 201 -49.40 55.01 5.81
CA GLU A 201 -48.22 54.85 6.68
C GLU A 201 -47.70 53.40 6.71
N PRO A 202 -48.56 52.37 6.90
CA PRO A 202 -48.13 50.96 6.82
C PRO A 202 -47.52 50.58 5.45
N LEU A 203 -48.03 51.14 4.35
CA LEU A 203 -47.51 50.88 3.00
C LEU A 203 -46.11 51.49 2.82
N SER A 204 -45.93 52.74 3.23
CA SER A 204 -44.63 53.41 3.24
C SER A 204 -43.61 52.65 4.11
N ASP A 205 -44.01 52.22 5.29
CA ASP A 205 -43.13 51.50 6.21
C ASP A 205 -42.78 50.10 5.69
N ALA A 206 -43.73 49.40 5.06
CA ALA A 206 -43.45 48.15 4.38
C ALA A 206 -42.48 48.32 3.20
N ALA A 207 -42.59 49.40 2.41
CA ALA A 207 -41.65 49.68 1.33
C ALA A 207 -40.23 49.91 1.86
N LYS A 208 -40.08 50.69 2.93
CA LYS A 208 -38.77 50.94 3.58
C LYS A 208 -38.18 49.64 4.14
N ALA A 209 -38.97 48.87 4.89
CA ALA A 209 -38.53 47.59 5.45
C ALA A 209 -38.11 46.61 4.34
N LEU A 210 -38.86 46.56 3.23
CA LEU A 210 -38.51 45.71 2.09
C LEU A 210 -37.19 46.14 1.43
N GLU A 211 -36.89 47.44 1.36
CA GLU A 211 -35.61 47.93 0.84
C GLU A 211 -34.44 47.55 1.77
N GLU A 212 -34.62 47.63 3.09
CA GLU A 212 -33.63 47.14 4.04
C GLU A 212 -33.38 45.64 3.90
N LEU A 213 -34.43 44.83 3.72
CA LEU A 213 -34.31 43.39 3.47
C LEU A 213 -33.59 43.11 2.14
N LYS A 214 -33.85 43.90 1.09
CA LYS A 214 -33.15 43.82 -0.19
C LYS A 214 -31.66 44.12 -0.06
N ILE A 215 -31.29 45.15 0.70
CA ILE A 215 -29.89 45.48 0.98
C ILE A 215 -29.21 44.33 1.74
N LYS A 216 -29.87 43.79 2.78
CA LYS A 216 -29.37 42.63 3.54
C LYS A 216 -29.16 41.40 2.65
N LEU A 217 -30.13 41.08 1.79
CA LEU A 217 -30.02 39.95 0.86
C LEU A 217 -28.87 40.14 -0.12
N ASN A 218 -28.72 41.32 -0.72
CA ASN A 218 -27.59 41.62 -1.61
C ASN A 218 -26.24 41.40 -0.90
N SER A 219 -26.09 41.97 0.30
CA SER A 219 -24.86 41.80 1.10
C SER A 219 -24.58 40.33 1.43
N ASN A 220 -25.61 39.55 1.82
CA ASN A 220 -25.44 38.12 2.08
C ASN A 220 -25.02 37.34 0.83
N TYR A 221 -25.61 37.63 -0.34
CA TYR A 221 -25.21 36.96 -1.59
C TYR A 221 -23.78 37.32 -1.99
N ASP A 222 -23.37 38.60 -1.88
CA ASP A 222 -22.02 39.03 -2.25
C ASP A 222 -20.96 38.33 -1.37
N GLU A 223 -21.18 38.25 -0.06
CA GLU A 223 -20.29 37.52 0.84
C GLU A 223 -20.29 36.00 0.58
N ARG A 224 -21.46 35.43 0.28
CA ARG A 224 -21.59 34.01 -0.07
C ARG A 224 -20.87 33.68 -1.37
N ASP A 225 -20.97 34.52 -2.39
CA ASP A 225 -20.32 34.32 -3.69
C ASP A 225 -18.79 34.51 -3.60
N LYS A 226 -18.33 35.46 -2.77
CA LYS A 226 -16.91 35.60 -2.41
C LYS A 226 -16.39 34.34 -1.73
N LEU A 227 -17.08 33.82 -0.71
CA LEU A 227 -16.70 32.58 -0.03
C LEU A 227 -16.72 31.37 -1.00
N SER A 228 -17.71 31.31 -1.89
CA SER A 228 -17.82 30.26 -2.92
C SER A 228 -16.60 30.25 -3.86
N THR A 229 -16.14 31.43 -4.25
CA THR A 229 -14.91 31.61 -5.04
C THR A 229 -13.67 31.13 -4.27
N GLU A 230 -13.55 31.50 -2.99
CA GLU A 230 -12.45 31.04 -2.13
C GLU A 230 -12.45 29.52 -1.92
N VAL A 231 -13.62 28.89 -1.75
CA VAL A 231 -13.77 27.42 -1.67
C VAL A 231 -13.32 26.74 -2.96
N THR A 232 -13.63 27.33 -4.11
CA THR A 232 -13.18 26.84 -5.41
C THR A 232 -11.66 26.92 -5.56
N GLN A 233 -11.05 28.04 -5.16
CA GLN A 233 -9.60 28.21 -5.16
C GLN A 233 -8.90 27.23 -4.21
N LEU A 234 -9.42 27.04 -2.99
CA LEU A 234 -8.91 26.06 -2.04
C LEU A 234 -8.97 24.63 -2.61
N SER A 235 -10.07 24.29 -3.30
CA SER A 235 -10.23 22.98 -3.93
C SER A 235 -9.19 22.77 -5.04
N ALA A 236 -8.92 23.80 -5.85
CA ALA A 236 -7.87 23.75 -6.87
C ALA A 236 -6.47 23.56 -6.23
N GLN A 237 -6.16 24.31 -5.17
CA GLN A 237 -4.88 24.19 -4.45
C GLN A 237 -4.68 22.81 -3.82
N ILE A 238 -5.73 22.24 -3.20
CA ILE A 238 -5.69 20.89 -2.63
C ILE A 238 -5.40 19.87 -3.73
N ASN A 239 -6.10 19.97 -4.87
CA ASN A 239 -5.92 19.07 -6.00
C ASN A 239 -4.50 19.15 -6.59
N GLU A 240 -3.93 20.35 -6.67
CA GLU A 240 -2.57 20.57 -7.17
C GLU A 240 -1.52 19.93 -6.25
N ILE A 241 -1.62 20.14 -4.93
CA ILE A 241 -0.69 19.53 -3.98
C ILE A 241 -0.79 17.99 -4.05
N ASP A 242 -2.00 17.45 -4.12
CA ASP A 242 -2.21 16.01 -4.14
C ASP A 242 -1.71 15.35 -5.44
N ARG A 243 -2.13 15.87 -6.60
CA ARG A 243 -1.85 15.24 -7.90
C ARG A 243 -0.45 15.50 -8.42
N VAL A 244 0.13 16.67 -8.14
CA VAL A 244 1.44 17.05 -8.69
C VAL A 244 2.52 16.79 -7.65
N THR A 245 2.39 17.36 -6.45
CA THR A 245 3.46 17.28 -5.45
C THR A 245 3.53 15.90 -4.78
N ILE A 246 2.44 15.44 -4.17
CA ILE A 246 2.44 14.17 -3.41
C ILE A 246 2.68 12.99 -4.34
N LYS A 247 2.02 12.95 -5.51
CA LYS A 247 2.24 11.89 -6.49
C LYS A 247 3.70 11.85 -6.96
N GLY A 248 4.28 12.98 -7.36
CA GLY A 248 5.68 13.04 -7.80
C GLY A 248 6.67 12.59 -6.71
N LEU A 249 6.45 12.98 -5.45
CA LEU A 249 7.26 12.50 -4.32
C LEU A 249 7.07 11.00 -4.05
N THR A 250 5.86 10.49 -4.22
CA THR A 250 5.55 9.05 -4.03
C THR A 250 6.25 8.20 -5.09
N ASP A 251 6.22 8.65 -6.35
CA ASP A 251 6.91 7.98 -7.45
C ASP A 251 8.43 7.97 -7.23
N GLN A 252 9.01 9.09 -6.75
CA GLN A 252 10.43 9.17 -6.38
C GLN A 252 10.77 8.22 -5.21
N ALA A 253 9.93 8.16 -4.17
CA ALA A 253 10.14 7.27 -3.04
C ALA A 253 10.06 5.79 -3.45
N ALA A 254 9.18 5.45 -4.40
CA ALA A 254 9.08 4.10 -4.95
C ALA A 254 10.33 3.68 -5.71
N ASP A 255 10.88 4.54 -6.58
CA ASP A 255 12.14 4.29 -7.30
C ASP A 255 13.31 4.07 -6.33
N ILE A 256 13.45 4.92 -5.30
CA ILE A 256 14.51 4.76 -4.29
C ILE A 256 14.37 3.43 -3.54
N ASN A 257 13.14 3.06 -3.14
CA ASN A 257 12.89 1.80 -2.43
C ASN A 257 13.22 0.58 -3.30
N GLN A 258 12.96 0.64 -4.60
CA GLN A 258 13.37 -0.42 -5.53
C GLN A 258 14.91 -0.56 -5.56
N ARG A 259 15.64 0.55 -5.65
CA ARG A 259 17.11 0.54 -5.65
C ARG A 259 17.71 0.02 -4.33
N ILE A 260 17.06 0.29 -3.19
CA ILE A 260 17.46 -0.29 -1.90
C ILE A 260 17.34 -1.81 -1.95
N LYS A 261 16.20 -2.35 -2.42
CA LYS A 261 15.99 -3.80 -2.53
C LYS A 261 16.98 -4.47 -3.48
N GLU A 262 17.28 -3.85 -4.62
CA GLU A 262 18.28 -4.35 -5.56
C GLU A 262 19.68 -4.38 -4.94
N THR A 263 20.03 -3.36 -4.14
CA THR A 263 21.32 -3.31 -3.43
C THR A 263 21.40 -4.39 -2.35
N GLU A 264 20.34 -4.59 -1.57
CA GLU A 264 20.24 -5.66 -0.57
C GLU A 264 20.40 -7.05 -1.16
N GLN A 265 19.76 -7.31 -2.29
CA GLN A 265 19.89 -8.60 -2.99
C GLN A 265 21.33 -8.84 -3.46
N ARG A 266 22.01 -7.80 -3.97
CA ARG A 266 23.42 -7.91 -4.37
C ARG A 266 24.35 -8.14 -3.18
N GLU A 267 24.15 -7.42 -2.08
CA GLU A 267 24.93 -7.60 -0.84
C GLU A 267 24.77 -9.02 -0.29
N GLN A 268 23.55 -9.54 -0.27
CA GLN A 268 23.27 -10.90 0.20
C GLN A 268 23.90 -11.96 -0.71
N GLN A 269 23.77 -11.82 -2.03
CA GLN A 269 24.39 -12.75 -2.99
C GLN A 269 25.91 -12.73 -2.88
N GLU A 270 26.51 -11.56 -2.69
CA GLU A 270 27.96 -11.44 -2.53
C GLU A 270 28.43 -12.08 -1.21
N LEU A 271 27.70 -11.89 -0.12
CA LEU A 271 28.00 -12.53 1.16
C LEU A 271 27.92 -14.05 1.06
N GLU A 272 26.88 -14.59 0.44
CA GLU A 272 26.73 -16.03 0.21
C GLU A 272 27.86 -16.58 -0.66
N ARG A 273 28.22 -15.87 -1.73
CA ARG A 273 29.35 -16.21 -2.60
C ARG A 273 30.66 -16.25 -1.82
N GLN A 274 30.93 -15.26 -0.98
CA GLN A 274 32.13 -15.20 -0.15
C GLN A 274 32.18 -16.33 0.88
N GLN A 275 31.04 -16.65 1.52
CA GLN A 275 30.96 -17.78 2.45
C GLN A 275 31.21 -19.11 1.76
N GLN A 276 30.66 -19.32 0.55
CA GLN A 276 30.92 -20.52 -0.24
C GLN A 276 32.40 -20.63 -0.65
N LEU A 277 32.99 -19.52 -1.11
CA LEU A 277 34.41 -19.48 -1.47
C LEU A 277 35.29 -19.86 -0.27
N LYS A 278 35.05 -19.26 0.89
CA LYS A 278 35.78 -19.56 2.12
C LYS A 278 35.68 -21.03 2.52
N LYS A 279 34.49 -21.64 2.47
CA LYS A 279 34.31 -23.07 2.75
C LYS A 279 35.13 -23.95 1.79
N ARG A 280 35.21 -23.57 0.51
CA ARG A 280 36.00 -24.30 -0.49
C ARG A 280 37.51 -24.16 -0.22
N GLU A 281 37.97 -22.98 0.16
CA GLU A 281 39.37 -22.74 0.57
C GLU A 281 39.76 -23.55 1.81
N GLU A 282 38.87 -23.64 2.80
CA GLU A 282 39.05 -24.45 4.01
C GLU A 282 39.18 -25.95 3.66
N LEU A 283 38.28 -26.48 2.84
CA LEU A 283 38.34 -27.87 2.36
C LEU A 283 39.60 -28.14 1.54
N ALA A 284 39.97 -27.22 0.65
CA ALA A 284 41.18 -27.35 -0.16
C ALA A 284 42.44 -27.39 0.70
N THR A 285 42.50 -26.56 1.74
CA THR A 285 43.60 -26.56 2.71
C THR A 285 43.67 -27.88 3.47
N GLU A 286 42.52 -28.41 3.89
CA GLU A 286 42.43 -29.72 4.54
C GLU A 286 42.96 -30.84 3.63
N PHE A 287 42.63 -30.84 2.33
CA PHE A 287 43.12 -31.84 1.39
C PHE A 287 44.65 -31.78 1.22
N LYS A 288 45.23 -30.57 1.13
CA LYS A 288 46.69 -30.41 1.08
C LYS A 288 47.35 -30.96 2.33
N GLN A 289 46.80 -30.67 3.51
CA GLN A 289 47.31 -31.19 4.78
C GLN A 289 47.27 -32.71 4.85
N MET A 290 46.19 -33.35 4.38
CA MET A 290 46.10 -34.82 4.33
C MET A 290 47.19 -35.44 3.44
N LEU A 291 47.43 -34.88 2.25
CA LEU A 291 48.45 -35.38 1.33
C LEU A 291 49.87 -35.16 1.85
N PHE A 292 50.17 -34.01 2.47
CA PHE A 292 51.49 -33.75 3.04
C PHE A 292 51.75 -34.58 4.30
N ALA A 293 50.73 -34.82 5.14
CA ALA A 293 50.85 -35.73 6.28
C ALA A 293 51.21 -37.14 5.80
N TYR A 294 50.53 -37.62 4.76
CA TYR A 294 50.87 -38.89 4.11
C TYR A 294 52.32 -38.91 3.60
N GLN A 295 52.75 -37.87 2.88
CA GLN A 295 54.10 -37.79 2.31
C GLN A 295 55.18 -37.80 3.40
N SER A 296 54.96 -37.04 4.48
CA SER A 296 55.85 -36.99 5.64
C SER A 296 55.96 -38.35 6.34
N ASP A 297 54.84 -39.00 6.61
CA ASP A 297 54.80 -40.32 7.24
C ASP A 297 55.52 -41.39 6.39
N ARG A 298 55.32 -41.35 5.06
CA ARG A 298 55.98 -42.26 4.12
C ARG A 298 57.49 -42.06 4.10
N ASN A 299 57.95 -40.80 4.04
CA ASN A 299 59.37 -40.45 4.02
C ASN A 299 60.09 -40.92 5.29
N GLN A 300 59.43 -40.90 6.45
CA GLN A 300 60.02 -41.41 7.69
C GLN A 300 60.16 -42.93 7.69
N HIS A 301 59.15 -43.66 7.22
CA HIS A 301 59.09 -45.13 7.33
C HIS A 301 59.78 -45.89 6.19
N TYR A 302 59.89 -45.30 5.00
CA TYR A 302 60.35 -45.99 3.79
C TYR A 302 61.55 -45.33 3.11
N HIS A 303 62.26 -44.43 3.82
CA HIS A 303 63.42 -43.69 3.30
C HIS A 303 64.45 -44.60 2.59
N ALA A 304 64.80 -45.73 3.19
CA ALA A 304 65.75 -46.67 2.61
C ALA A 304 65.22 -47.35 1.35
N LYS A 305 63.92 -47.69 1.29
CA LYS A 305 63.30 -48.34 0.13
C LYS A 305 63.25 -47.38 -1.07
N ASP A 306 62.82 -46.16 -0.83
CA ASP A 306 62.65 -45.15 -1.88
C ASP A 306 64.01 -44.59 -2.37
N PHE A 307 65.11 -44.86 -1.64
CA PHE A 307 66.49 -44.60 -2.09
C PHE A 307 66.98 -45.61 -3.14
N PHE A 308 66.50 -46.87 -3.09
CA PHE A 308 66.94 -47.93 -4.02
C PHE A 308 66.02 -48.13 -5.25
N ASP A 309 64.74 -47.74 -5.19
CA ASP A 309 63.84 -47.64 -6.37
C ASP A 309 62.95 -46.39 -6.24
N SER A 310 63.30 -45.32 -6.97
CA SER A 310 62.62 -44.02 -6.87
C SER A 310 61.35 -43.89 -7.70
N ARG A 311 61.07 -44.81 -8.63
CA ARG A 311 59.98 -44.62 -9.63
C ARG A 311 58.60 -44.46 -9.00
N ASP A 312 58.34 -45.25 -7.97
CA ASP A 312 57.11 -45.21 -7.19
C ASP A 312 57.01 -43.94 -6.33
N LYS A 313 58.14 -43.47 -5.80
CA LYS A 313 58.24 -42.18 -5.10
C LYS A 313 58.00 -41.01 -6.06
N ASP A 314 58.69 -40.97 -7.19
CA ASP A 314 58.60 -39.91 -8.20
C ASP A 314 57.17 -39.79 -8.74
N SER A 315 56.47 -40.92 -8.93
CA SER A 315 55.07 -40.92 -9.37
C SER A 315 54.11 -40.35 -8.32
N ARG A 316 54.35 -40.62 -7.02
CA ARG A 316 53.54 -40.08 -5.92
C ARG A 316 53.81 -38.61 -5.68
N ASP A 317 55.09 -38.24 -5.59
CA ASP A 317 55.50 -36.86 -5.35
C ASP A 317 54.99 -35.98 -6.49
N LYS A 318 55.11 -36.42 -7.74
CA LYS A 318 54.52 -35.73 -8.89
C LYS A 318 53.00 -35.62 -8.81
N PHE A 319 52.28 -36.67 -8.39
CA PHE A 319 50.83 -36.59 -8.23
C PHE A 319 50.41 -35.63 -7.11
N ILE A 320 51.09 -35.67 -5.96
CA ILE A 320 50.81 -34.78 -4.82
C ILE A 320 51.14 -33.34 -5.22
N ASP A 321 52.28 -33.11 -5.86
CA ASP A 321 52.67 -31.81 -6.38
C ASP A 321 51.67 -31.32 -7.42
N ASP A 322 51.23 -32.15 -8.36
CA ASP A 322 50.21 -31.76 -9.34
C ASP A 322 48.87 -31.47 -8.62
N PHE A 323 48.45 -32.29 -7.66
CA PHE A 323 47.21 -32.10 -6.90
C PHE A 323 47.23 -30.84 -6.02
N ALA A 324 48.38 -30.55 -5.40
CA ALA A 324 48.56 -29.45 -4.44
C ALA A 324 48.98 -28.12 -5.09
N ASN A 325 49.67 -28.16 -6.24
CA ASN A 325 50.08 -26.97 -6.97
C ASN A 325 48.89 -26.35 -7.73
N ASP A 326 48.61 -25.11 -7.34
CA ASP A 326 47.41 -24.36 -7.65
C ASP A 326 47.19 -24.11 -9.15
N GLU A 327 48.25 -24.14 -9.97
CA GLU A 327 48.17 -23.75 -11.39
C GLU A 327 47.90 -24.91 -12.35
N LYS A 328 48.11 -26.17 -11.96
CA LYS A 328 48.13 -27.28 -12.93
C LYS A 328 47.02 -28.31 -12.80
N MET A 329 46.39 -28.50 -11.63
CA MET A 329 45.60 -29.74 -11.50
C MET A 329 44.38 -29.78 -10.57
N GLY A 330 43.63 -28.68 -10.43
CA GLY A 330 42.17 -28.77 -10.20
C GLY A 330 41.66 -28.37 -8.83
N LEU A 331 42.53 -28.17 -7.84
CA LEU A 331 42.11 -27.66 -6.53
C LEU A 331 41.72 -26.18 -6.60
N LYS A 332 42.50 -25.37 -7.32
CA LYS A 332 42.13 -23.99 -7.68
C LYS A 332 40.85 -23.93 -8.50
N ALA A 333 40.74 -24.80 -9.51
CA ALA A 333 39.53 -24.90 -10.32
C ALA A 333 38.30 -25.24 -9.47
N TYR A 334 38.44 -26.09 -8.46
CA TYR A 334 37.37 -26.39 -7.49
C TYR A 334 37.06 -25.20 -6.57
N ILE A 335 38.06 -24.47 -6.07
CA ILE A 335 37.84 -23.25 -5.28
C ILE A 335 37.04 -22.23 -6.09
N ASP A 336 37.46 -21.97 -7.33
CA ASP A 336 36.88 -20.97 -8.23
C ASP A 336 35.48 -21.39 -8.74
N SER A 337 35.32 -22.63 -9.18
CA SER A 337 34.09 -23.11 -9.84
C SER A 337 33.11 -23.82 -8.91
N GLY A 338 33.58 -24.38 -7.79
CA GLY A 338 32.81 -25.27 -6.94
C GLY A 338 32.55 -26.66 -7.52
N ASN A 339 33.11 -26.99 -8.70
CA ASN A 339 32.89 -28.28 -9.34
C ASN A 339 33.95 -29.30 -8.88
N SER A 340 33.52 -30.35 -8.19
CA SER A 340 34.43 -31.41 -7.72
C SER A 340 34.69 -32.52 -8.75
N ASP A 341 33.94 -32.60 -9.85
CA ASP A 341 33.98 -33.72 -10.81
C ASP A 341 35.39 -33.95 -11.37
N ILE A 342 36.11 -32.87 -11.69
CA ILE A 342 37.48 -32.94 -12.22
C ILE A 342 38.44 -33.52 -11.17
N LEU A 343 38.29 -33.14 -9.90
CA LEU A 343 39.10 -33.66 -8.80
C LEU A 343 38.76 -35.13 -8.52
N LEU A 344 37.48 -35.45 -8.45
CA LEU A 344 36.98 -36.81 -8.24
C LEU A 344 37.48 -37.74 -9.36
N GLN A 345 37.34 -37.34 -10.63
CA GLN A 345 37.81 -38.14 -11.76
C GLN A 345 39.32 -38.41 -11.70
N LYS A 346 40.13 -37.41 -11.32
CA LYS A 346 41.58 -37.58 -11.18
C LYS A 346 41.93 -38.54 -10.06
N ILE A 347 41.28 -38.39 -8.90
CA ILE A 347 41.45 -39.29 -7.77
C ILE A 347 41.13 -40.72 -8.21
N THR A 348 39.95 -40.95 -8.79
CA THR A 348 39.50 -42.29 -9.20
C THR A 348 40.38 -42.89 -10.31
N THR A 349 40.88 -42.09 -11.26
CA THR A 349 41.72 -42.59 -12.36
C THR A 349 43.12 -43.00 -11.90
N LYS A 350 43.67 -42.30 -10.91
CA LYS A 350 45.06 -42.50 -10.44
C LYS A 350 45.18 -43.37 -9.20
N MET A 351 44.09 -43.60 -8.47
CA MET A 351 44.08 -44.38 -7.22
C MET A 351 44.68 -45.79 -7.38
N ASP A 352 44.43 -46.46 -8.52
CA ASP A 352 44.94 -47.81 -8.81
C ASP A 352 46.44 -47.86 -9.15
N GLU A 353 47.04 -46.72 -9.52
CA GLU A 353 48.48 -46.65 -9.83
C GLU A 353 49.34 -46.67 -8.56
N PHE A 354 48.77 -46.36 -7.40
CA PHE A 354 49.46 -46.33 -6.11
C PHE A 354 49.29 -47.66 -5.35
N GLN A 355 50.35 -48.47 -5.27
CA GLN A 355 50.32 -49.77 -4.60
C GLN A 355 50.32 -49.69 -3.05
N GLY A 356 50.14 -48.50 -2.48
CA GLY A 356 50.22 -48.25 -1.04
C GLY A 356 48.85 -47.97 -0.41
N VAL A 357 48.45 -48.83 0.53
CA VAL A 357 47.18 -48.74 1.28
C VAL A 357 46.97 -47.35 1.91
N LYS A 358 48.03 -46.74 2.44
CA LYS A 358 48.01 -45.39 3.02
C LYS A 358 47.64 -44.28 2.03
N MET A 359 48.12 -44.35 0.79
CA MET A 359 47.79 -43.35 -0.24
C MET A 359 46.34 -43.51 -0.68
N GLN A 360 45.91 -44.75 -0.94
CA GLN A 360 44.55 -45.05 -1.37
C GLN A 360 43.51 -44.66 -0.32
N ALA A 361 43.78 -44.90 0.97
CA ALA A 361 42.92 -44.44 2.06
C ALA A 361 42.84 -42.91 2.14
N THR A 362 43.97 -42.22 2.01
CA THR A 362 44.04 -40.75 2.00
C THR A 362 43.23 -40.16 0.84
N LEU A 363 43.39 -40.71 -0.36
CA LEU A 363 42.63 -40.30 -1.54
C LEU A 363 41.13 -40.59 -1.40
N SER A 364 40.77 -41.71 -0.77
CA SER A 364 39.37 -42.07 -0.50
C SER A 364 38.72 -41.10 0.50
N ARG A 365 39.43 -40.65 1.54
CA ARG A 365 38.96 -39.60 2.46
C ARG A 365 38.73 -38.26 1.74
N ILE A 366 39.64 -37.87 0.84
CA ILE A 366 39.50 -36.65 0.05
C ILE A 366 38.29 -36.74 -0.88
N ALA A 367 38.11 -37.88 -1.58
CA ALA A 367 36.96 -38.11 -2.45
C ALA A 367 35.63 -38.04 -1.69
N LEU A 368 35.55 -38.62 -0.48
CA LEU A 368 34.36 -38.51 0.37
C LEU A 368 34.04 -37.08 0.74
N LYS A 369 35.02 -36.31 1.21
CA LYS A 369 34.82 -34.93 1.62
C LYS A 369 34.38 -34.03 0.45
N LEU A 370 34.88 -34.29 -0.76
CA LEU A 370 34.41 -33.65 -1.98
C LEU A 370 32.95 -34.01 -2.28
N MET A 371 32.59 -35.30 -2.24
CA MET A 371 31.22 -35.75 -2.48
C MET A 371 30.23 -35.25 -1.40
N GLU A 372 30.68 -35.13 -0.15
CA GLU A 372 29.87 -34.58 0.94
C GLU A 372 29.64 -33.07 0.81
N ALA A 373 30.65 -32.32 0.35
CA ALA A 373 30.53 -30.90 0.07
C ALA A 373 29.52 -30.63 -1.07
N ASP A 374 29.47 -31.50 -2.07
CA ASP A 374 28.55 -31.39 -3.20
C ASP A 374 27.13 -31.89 -2.90
N ALA A 375 26.98 -32.85 -1.98
CA ALA A 375 25.72 -33.57 -1.79
C ALA A 375 24.59 -32.76 -1.12
N ASN A 376 24.87 -31.55 -0.62
CA ASN A 376 23.95 -30.66 0.13
C ASN A 376 22.78 -31.42 0.80
N PRO A 377 23.08 -32.33 1.75
CA PRO A 377 22.10 -33.31 2.21
C PRO A 377 20.95 -32.63 2.96
N GLU A 378 19.71 -32.99 2.62
CA GLU A 378 18.53 -32.55 3.36
C GLU A 378 18.66 -32.95 4.83
N ASN A 379 18.52 -32.00 5.75
CA ASN A 379 18.50 -32.29 7.19
C ASN A 379 17.12 -32.82 7.56
N VAL A 380 16.96 -34.14 7.46
CA VAL A 380 15.69 -34.83 7.68
C VAL A 380 15.69 -35.43 9.08
N GLU A 381 14.76 -34.98 9.92
CA GLU A 381 14.51 -35.59 11.23
C GLU A 381 14.02 -37.04 11.06
N ASN A 382 14.58 -37.97 11.84
CA ASN A 382 14.27 -39.41 11.80
C ASN A 382 14.48 -40.03 10.40
N LEU A 383 15.61 -39.68 9.76
CA LEU A 383 16.00 -40.19 8.44
C LEU A 383 16.01 -41.74 8.36
N PRO A 384 16.53 -42.50 9.35
CA PRO A 384 16.52 -43.97 9.29
C PRO A 384 15.11 -44.57 9.22
N GLU A 385 14.16 -44.05 10.01
CA GLU A 385 12.77 -44.49 10.01
C GLU A 385 12.11 -44.18 8.65
N LYS A 386 12.36 -42.99 8.10
CA LYS A 386 11.82 -42.57 6.80
C LYS A 386 12.41 -43.39 5.65
N ALA A 387 13.70 -43.68 5.65
CA ALA A 387 14.32 -44.55 4.64
C ALA A 387 13.68 -45.94 4.65
N LYS A 388 13.40 -46.50 5.84
CA LYS A 388 12.68 -47.77 5.98
C LYS A 388 11.25 -47.71 5.42
N GLU A 389 10.51 -46.64 5.69
CA GLU A 389 9.17 -46.43 5.12
C GLU A 389 9.21 -46.34 3.59
N VAL A 390 10.20 -45.65 3.04
CA VAL A 390 10.42 -45.55 1.59
C VAL A 390 10.66 -46.92 0.96
N LEU A 391 11.53 -47.74 1.54
CA LEU A 391 11.78 -49.10 1.04
C LEU A 391 10.50 -49.96 1.07
N LEU A 392 9.71 -49.88 2.14
CA LEU A 392 8.43 -50.60 2.22
C LEU A 392 7.44 -50.12 1.17
N ALA A 393 7.41 -48.82 0.87
CA ALA A 393 6.56 -48.25 -0.17
C ALA A 393 7.01 -48.70 -1.58
N LEU A 394 8.31 -48.70 -1.86
CA LEU A 394 8.88 -49.17 -3.13
C LEU A 394 8.65 -50.67 -3.34
N GLN A 395 8.73 -51.47 -2.27
CA GLN A 395 8.43 -52.90 -2.29
C GLN A 395 6.98 -53.19 -2.70
N ARG A 396 6.02 -52.37 -2.27
CA ARG A 396 4.59 -52.51 -2.64
C ARG A 396 4.30 -52.24 -4.12
N LYS A 397 5.18 -51.52 -4.84
CA LYS A 397 4.97 -51.16 -6.26
C LYS A 397 5.21 -52.32 -7.24
N LYS A 398 5.74 -53.47 -6.77
CA LYS A 398 6.08 -54.69 -7.55
C LYS A 398 7.08 -54.42 -8.70
N GLY A 399 7.61 -55.49 -9.31
CA GLY A 399 8.50 -55.39 -10.47
C GLY A 399 9.89 -54.84 -10.12
N LYS A 400 10.45 -53.93 -10.95
CA LYS A 400 11.82 -53.41 -10.75
C LYS A 400 11.99 -52.66 -9.41
N CYS A 401 10.94 -51.99 -8.92
CA CYS A 401 10.97 -51.27 -7.64
C CYS A 401 11.05 -52.22 -6.44
N GLU A 402 10.39 -53.37 -6.52
CA GLU A 402 10.46 -54.43 -5.52
C GLU A 402 11.85 -55.07 -5.48
N ALA A 403 12.42 -55.38 -6.65
CA ALA A 403 13.78 -55.86 -6.75
C ALA A 403 14.80 -54.86 -6.18
N TYR A 404 14.65 -53.57 -6.47
CA TYR A 404 15.50 -52.51 -5.90
C TYR A 404 15.36 -52.44 -4.36
N ALA A 405 14.13 -52.44 -3.83
CA ALA A 405 13.89 -52.37 -2.40
C ALA A 405 14.49 -53.55 -1.63
N LEU A 406 14.32 -54.78 -2.15
CA LEU A 406 14.91 -55.99 -1.56
C LEU A 406 16.45 -55.95 -1.56
N LYS A 407 17.06 -55.44 -2.63
CA LYS A 407 18.53 -55.34 -2.71
C LYS A 407 19.09 -54.28 -1.76
N MET A 408 18.41 -53.15 -1.60
CA MET A 408 18.78 -52.13 -0.61
C MET A 408 18.61 -52.65 0.83
N GLN A 409 17.56 -53.42 1.12
CA GLN A 409 17.40 -54.13 2.39
C GLN A 409 18.57 -55.11 2.63
N GLY A 410 18.99 -55.86 1.60
CA GLY A 410 20.15 -56.74 1.68
C GLY A 410 21.47 -55.99 1.98
N LEU A 411 21.61 -54.75 1.52
CA LEU A 411 22.74 -53.89 1.87
C LEU A 411 22.70 -53.48 3.36
N TYR A 412 21.54 -53.12 3.92
CA TYR A 412 21.39 -52.87 5.36
C TYR A 412 21.71 -54.09 6.21
N GLU A 413 21.28 -55.28 5.80
CA GLU A 413 21.61 -56.53 6.50
C GLU A 413 23.13 -56.77 6.55
N LYS A 414 23.82 -56.47 5.45
CA LYS A 414 25.29 -56.54 5.37
C LYS A 414 25.96 -55.54 6.30
N ILE A 415 25.53 -54.27 6.30
CA ILE A 415 26.06 -53.23 7.19
C ILE A 415 25.86 -53.62 8.66
N LYS A 416 24.66 -54.10 9.01
CA LYS A 416 24.36 -54.59 10.36
C LYS A 416 25.20 -55.82 10.75
N GLY A 417 25.46 -56.72 9.81
CA GLY A 417 26.38 -57.84 10.00
C GLY A 417 27.79 -57.38 10.38
N ILE A 418 28.30 -56.32 9.73
CA ILE A 418 29.60 -55.70 10.04
C ILE A 418 29.58 -55.11 11.46
N GLU A 419 28.49 -54.43 11.84
CA GLU A 419 28.35 -53.82 13.16
C GLU A 419 28.33 -54.87 14.29
N ILE A 420 27.58 -55.96 14.11
CA ILE A 420 27.53 -57.07 15.07
C ILE A 420 28.91 -57.71 15.25
N TYR A 421 29.63 -57.89 14.15
CA TYR A 421 30.99 -58.40 14.18
C TYR A 421 31.95 -57.44 14.88
N ALA A 422 31.83 -56.12 14.63
CA ALA A 422 32.65 -55.10 15.26
C ALA A 422 32.57 -55.15 16.80
N ALA A 423 31.40 -55.50 17.35
CA ALA A 423 31.22 -55.65 18.80
C ALA A 423 32.08 -56.75 19.43
N THR A 424 32.57 -57.71 18.64
CA THR A 424 33.44 -58.81 19.09
C THR A 424 34.94 -58.46 19.07
N LEU A 425 35.29 -57.29 18.52
CA LEU A 425 36.66 -56.82 18.39
C LEU A 425 37.11 -56.00 19.62
N PRO A 426 38.42 -55.99 19.93
CA PRO A 426 38.99 -55.08 20.92
C PRO A 426 38.98 -53.63 20.42
N GLU A 427 39.26 -52.68 21.33
CA GLU A 427 39.58 -51.30 20.96
C GLU A 427 41.05 -51.19 20.54
N PRO A 428 41.39 -50.34 19.55
CA PRO A 428 40.57 -49.33 18.89
C PRO A 428 39.77 -49.80 17.64
N GLU A 429 39.85 -51.08 17.30
CA GLU A 429 39.25 -51.65 16.09
C GLU A 429 37.72 -51.54 16.07
N LYS A 430 37.11 -51.84 17.21
CA LYS A 430 35.66 -51.73 17.43
C LYS A 430 35.16 -50.31 17.17
N GLY A 431 35.79 -49.29 17.74
CA GLY A 431 35.41 -47.89 17.52
C GLY A 431 35.49 -47.47 16.05
N THR A 432 36.53 -47.90 15.33
CA THR A 432 36.74 -47.56 13.91
C THR A 432 35.68 -48.19 13.01
N ILE A 433 35.41 -49.49 13.18
CA ILE A 433 34.43 -50.21 12.35
C ILE A 433 33.00 -49.75 12.69
N LYS A 434 32.70 -49.49 13.97
CA LYS A 434 31.40 -48.96 14.37
C LYS A 434 31.09 -47.63 13.68
N LYS A 435 32.05 -46.70 13.69
CA LYS A 435 31.90 -45.41 13.01
C LYS A 435 31.71 -45.59 11.50
N LEU A 436 32.48 -46.49 10.88
CA LEU A 436 32.36 -46.81 9.46
C LEU A 436 30.95 -47.34 9.13
N THR A 437 30.39 -48.23 9.93
CA THR A 437 29.04 -48.77 9.73
C THR A 437 27.94 -47.74 9.97
N GLU A 438 28.11 -46.85 10.96
CA GLU A 438 27.20 -45.73 11.21
C GLU A 438 27.18 -44.76 10.00
N ASP A 439 28.36 -44.39 9.48
CA ASP A 439 28.48 -43.50 8.32
C ASP A 439 27.95 -44.15 7.02
N LEU A 440 28.19 -45.46 6.82
CA LEU A 440 27.64 -46.21 5.70
C LEU A 440 26.11 -46.30 5.77
N ALA A 441 25.54 -46.62 6.93
CA ALA A 441 24.09 -46.68 7.11
C ALA A 441 23.46 -45.33 6.77
N LYS A 442 24.07 -44.23 7.24
CA LYS A 442 23.63 -42.87 6.92
C LYS A 442 23.68 -42.54 5.44
N ASP A 443 24.73 -42.96 4.73
CA ASP A 443 24.84 -42.76 3.28
C ASP A 443 23.74 -43.53 2.52
N VAL A 444 23.42 -44.75 2.96
CA VAL A 444 22.33 -45.56 2.41
C VAL A 444 20.98 -44.91 2.69
N ASP A 445 20.73 -44.48 3.93
CA ASP A 445 19.49 -43.82 4.34
C ASP A 445 19.22 -42.57 3.49
N GLN A 446 20.25 -41.73 3.31
CA GLN A 446 20.16 -40.51 2.52
C GLN A 446 19.85 -40.83 1.04
N PHE A 447 20.51 -41.83 0.47
CA PHE A 447 20.31 -42.22 -0.92
C PHE A 447 18.90 -42.79 -1.16
N VAL A 448 18.43 -43.66 -0.28
CA VAL A 448 17.06 -44.21 -0.33
C VAL A 448 16.03 -43.08 -0.24
N TYR A 449 16.20 -42.16 0.71
CA TYR A 449 15.26 -41.08 0.92
C TYR A 449 15.23 -40.07 -0.24
N GLN A 450 16.39 -39.73 -0.81
CA GLN A 450 16.47 -38.86 -1.99
C GLN A 450 15.78 -39.48 -3.22
N ASN A 451 15.73 -40.82 -3.30
CA ASN A 451 15.09 -41.57 -4.38
C ASN A 451 13.76 -42.19 -3.93
N LYS A 452 12.99 -41.49 -3.07
CA LYS A 452 11.73 -42.00 -2.49
C LYS A 452 10.60 -42.25 -3.49
N ALA A 453 10.62 -41.56 -4.64
CA ALA A 453 9.55 -41.65 -5.62
C ALA A 453 9.69 -42.90 -6.51
N GLU A 454 10.90 -43.15 -7.01
CA GLU A 454 11.20 -44.14 -8.04
C GLU A 454 12.65 -44.65 -7.94
N ILE A 455 13.00 -45.65 -8.74
CA ILE A 455 14.37 -46.19 -8.79
C ILE A 455 15.33 -45.09 -9.26
N PRO A 456 16.49 -44.89 -8.60
CA PRO A 456 17.48 -43.88 -8.97
C PRO A 456 17.94 -44.00 -10.43
N GLY A 457 18.29 -42.88 -11.06
CA GLY A 457 18.96 -42.90 -12.36
C GLY A 457 20.38 -43.50 -12.28
N LYS A 458 20.91 -43.95 -13.42
CA LYS A 458 22.25 -44.56 -13.53
C LYS A 458 23.37 -43.68 -12.94
N GLU A 459 23.35 -42.38 -13.23
CA GLU A 459 24.35 -41.44 -12.70
C GLU A 459 24.25 -41.27 -11.19
N ALA A 460 23.03 -41.17 -10.65
CA ALA A 460 22.81 -41.07 -9.20
C ALA A 460 23.29 -42.33 -8.48
N TYR A 461 23.03 -43.51 -9.05
CA TYR A 461 23.53 -44.78 -8.54
C TYR A 461 25.06 -44.87 -8.59
N GLN A 462 25.69 -44.46 -9.69
CA GLN A 462 27.16 -44.45 -9.82
C GLN A 462 27.83 -43.53 -8.79
N LYS A 463 27.23 -42.36 -8.51
CA LYS A 463 27.73 -41.45 -7.47
C LYS A 463 27.59 -42.07 -6.07
N PHE A 464 26.46 -42.72 -5.78
CA PHE A 464 26.25 -43.45 -4.54
C PHE A 464 27.23 -44.62 -4.38
N GLU A 465 27.41 -45.44 -5.41
CA GLU A 465 28.37 -46.55 -5.45
C GLU A 465 29.80 -46.05 -5.18
N MET A 466 30.19 -44.97 -5.84
CA MET A 466 31.50 -44.33 -5.66
C MET A 466 31.69 -43.81 -4.22
N LYS A 467 30.64 -43.22 -3.62
CA LYS A 467 30.66 -42.74 -2.23
C LYS A 467 30.81 -43.89 -1.24
N VAL A 468 30.03 -44.95 -1.40
CA VAL A 468 30.10 -46.16 -0.55
C VAL A 468 31.48 -46.81 -0.65
N LYS A 469 32.04 -46.94 -1.86
CA LYS A 469 33.39 -47.46 -2.07
C LYS A 469 34.46 -46.60 -1.39
N ALA A 470 34.41 -45.28 -1.59
CA ALA A 470 35.34 -44.36 -0.95
C ALA A 470 35.24 -44.43 0.59
N ARG A 471 34.02 -44.59 1.14
CA ARG A 471 33.76 -44.75 2.59
C ARG A 471 34.48 -45.98 3.13
N LEU A 472 34.31 -47.12 2.48
CA LEU A 472 34.93 -48.39 2.85
C LEU A 472 36.46 -48.29 2.84
N HIS A 473 37.03 -47.66 1.81
CA HIS A 473 38.47 -47.52 1.66
C HIS A 473 39.10 -46.40 2.51
N SER A 474 38.29 -45.53 3.11
CA SER A 474 38.78 -44.37 3.87
C SER A 474 39.55 -44.71 5.14
N GLN A 475 39.48 -45.96 5.60
CA GLN A 475 40.12 -46.42 6.83
C GLN A 475 41.23 -47.46 6.58
N ASP A 476 41.48 -47.88 5.33
CA ASP A 476 42.34 -49.04 5.04
C ASP A 476 43.75 -48.93 5.64
N ASP A 477 44.28 -47.72 5.80
CA ASP A 477 45.56 -47.45 6.45
C ASP A 477 45.57 -47.84 7.93
N VAL A 478 44.58 -47.37 8.70
CA VAL A 478 44.37 -47.75 10.11
C VAL A 478 44.21 -49.26 10.23
N MET A 479 43.50 -49.85 9.26
CA MET A 479 43.27 -51.30 9.20
C MET A 479 44.55 -52.10 8.92
N SER A 480 45.50 -51.51 8.19
CA SER A 480 46.74 -52.19 7.76
C SER A 480 47.86 -52.21 8.80
N GLU A 481 47.84 -51.31 9.79
CA GLU A 481 48.91 -51.14 10.77
C GLU A 481 48.87 -52.16 11.93
N HIS A 482 47.69 -52.70 12.22
CA HIS A 482 47.48 -53.63 13.33
C HIS A 482 47.72 -55.08 12.89
N LYS A 483 48.74 -55.75 13.45
CA LYS A 483 49.14 -57.14 13.10
C LYS A 483 48.02 -58.19 13.23
N SER A 484 46.97 -57.90 14.00
CA SER A 484 45.79 -58.75 14.19
C SER A 484 44.79 -58.69 13.02
N TRP A 485 44.84 -57.66 12.17
CA TRP A 485 43.81 -57.37 11.16
C TRP A 485 43.83 -58.26 9.92
N PRO A 486 44.98 -58.51 9.25
CA PRO A 486 44.99 -59.33 8.03
C PRO A 486 44.49 -60.75 8.27
N ALA A 487 44.58 -61.26 9.50
CA ALA A 487 44.12 -62.60 9.86
C ALA A 487 42.69 -62.64 10.41
N ARG A 488 42.19 -61.57 11.05
CA ARG A 488 40.86 -61.56 11.71
C ARG A 488 39.79 -60.86 10.90
N ILE A 489 40.14 -59.76 10.24
CA ILE A 489 39.19 -58.83 9.62
C ILE A 489 39.22 -58.92 8.09
N ALA A 490 40.29 -59.46 7.50
CA ALA A 490 40.37 -59.65 6.05
C ALA A 490 39.18 -60.47 5.51
N ASN A 491 38.71 -61.49 6.22
CA ASN A 491 37.54 -62.29 5.80
C ASN A 491 36.21 -61.49 5.73
N PHE A 492 36.08 -60.37 6.44
CA PHE A 492 34.81 -59.64 6.56
C PHE A 492 34.82 -58.32 5.77
N LEU A 493 35.93 -57.57 5.78
CA LEU A 493 36.07 -56.36 4.98
C LEU A 493 36.42 -56.66 3.50
N PHE A 494 37.13 -57.77 3.19
CA PHE A 494 37.27 -58.20 1.78
C PHE A 494 35.97 -58.72 1.17
N SER A 495 35.01 -59.18 2.00
CA SER A 495 33.65 -59.53 1.54
C SER A 495 32.89 -58.33 0.98
N VAL A 496 33.43 -57.12 1.22
CA VAL A 496 32.84 -55.83 0.88
C VAL A 496 33.55 -55.12 -0.29
N VAL A 497 34.73 -55.57 -0.73
CA VAL A 497 35.66 -54.74 -1.55
C VAL A 497 36.23 -55.41 -2.82
N THR A 498 35.95 -56.66 -3.13
CA THR A 498 36.63 -57.34 -4.28
C THR A 498 35.77 -57.63 -5.51
N LEU A 499 35.40 -56.59 -6.27
CA LEU A 499 35.27 -56.63 -7.74
C LEU A 499 35.19 -55.27 -8.46
N GLY A 500 36.00 -54.28 -8.04
CA GLY A 500 36.27 -53.07 -8.83
C GLY A 500 37.15 -53.26 -10.09
N LYS A 501 37.23 -54.48 -10.67
CA LYS A 501 38.27 -54.82 -11.66
C LYS A 501 37.81 -55.32 -13.03
N LEU A 502 36.55 -55.10 -13.42
CA LEU A 502 36.07 -55.57 -14.74
C LEU A 502 35.78 -54.52 -15.81
N ILE A 503 35.66 -53.21 -15.51
CA ILE A 503 35.14 -52.26 -16.52
C ILE A 503 36.20 -51.35 -17.18
N VAL A 504 37.36 -51.06 -16.58
CA VAL A 504 38.37 -50.19 -17.24
C VAL A 504 39.63 -50.94 -17.71
N SER A 505 40.06 -52.00 -17.02
CA SER A 505 41.33 -52.70 -17.32
C SER A 505 41.23 -53.68 -18.50
N LYS A 506 40.08 -54.32 -18.74
CA LYS A 506 39.95 -55.36 -19.78
C LYS A 506 39.93 -54.81 -21.21
N VAL A 507 39.57 -53.53 -21.38
CA VAL A 507 39.49 -52.87 -22.69
C VAL A 507 40.84 -52.30 -23.14
N ARG A 508 41.79 -52.01 -22.23
CA ARG A 508 43.03 -51.28 -22.60
C ARG A 508 44.35 -52.05 -22.47
N THR A 509 44.52 -53.02 -21.57
CA THR A 509 45.88 -53.55 -21.28
C THR A 509 46.03 -55.07 -21.20
N GLY A 510 44.95 -55.86 -21.32
CA GLY A 510 45.04 -57.31 -21.49
C GLY A 510 45.69 -58.11 -20.35
N ARG A 511 45.93 -57.51 -19.17
CA ARG A 511 46.46 -58.20 -17.97
C ARG A 511 45.77 -57.72 -16.70
N ALA A 512 45.40 -58.67 -15.85
CA ALA A 512 44.88 -58.45 -14.50
C ALA A 512 45.92 -58.93 -13.48
N THR A 513 46.45 -58.03 -12.65
CA THR A 513 47.23 -58.40 -11.46
C THR A 513 46.38 -58.16 -10.22
N PRO A 514 46.07 -59.17 -9.40
CA PRO A 514 45.34 -59.01 -8.14
C PRO A 514 46.23 -58.44 -7.03
N PHE A 515 45.61 -57.73 -6.07
CA PHE A 515 46.24 -57.37 -4.80
C PHE A 515 46.51 -58.67 -4.02
N PHE A 516 47.76 -58.83 -3.56
CA PHE A 516 48.32 -59.99 -2.83
C PHE A 516 48.47 -61.28 -3.65
N ASP A 517 49.64 -61.93 -3.59
CA ASP A 517 49.80 -63.34 -3.98
C ASP A 517 48.92 -64.19 -3.04
N LYS A 518 47.85 -64.78 -3.58
CA LYS A 518 46.80 -65.47 -2.79
C LYS A 518 47.03 -66.98 -2.69
N THR A 519 46.67 -67.57 -1.55
CA THR A 519 46.54 -69.02 -1.36
C THR A 519 45.17 -69.53 -1.80
N ALA A 520 45.04 -70.83 -2.12
CA ALA A 520 43.83 -71.42 -2.73
C ALA A 520 42.53 -71.20 -1.93
N ALA A 521 42.60 -71.15 -0.59
CA ALA A 521 41.44 -70.89 0.27
C ALA A 521 40.90 -69.45 0.17
N GLN A 522 41.72 -68.48 -0.27
CA GLN A 522 41.30 -67.09 -0.47
C GLN A 522 40.57 -66.86 -1.80
N LYS A 523 40.56 -67.83 -2.73
CA LYS A 523 39.84 -67.74 -4.01
C LYS A 523 38.38 -68.20 -3.93
N GLU A 524 37.96 -68.85 -2.84
CA GLU A 524 36.67 -69.53 -2.75
C GLU A 524 35.58 -68.72 -2.00
N ILE A 525 35.90 -67.53 -1.46
CA ILE A 525 35.07 -66.84 -0.44
C ILE A 525 34.70 -65.37 -0.81
N GLU A 526 34.97 -64.91 -2.05
CA GLU A 526 34.83 -63.49 -2.51
C GLU A 526 33.39 -62.95 -2.78
N ALA A 527 32.30 -63.60 -2.38
CA ALA A 527 31.00 -63.43 -3.08
C ALA A 527 29.94 -62.34 -2.69
N PRO A 528 29.85 -61.65 -1.52
CA PRO A 528 28.54 -61.07 -1.13
C PRO A 528 28.19 -59.60 -1.47
N VAL A 529 28.99 -58.55 -1.17
CA VAL A 529 28.49 -57.14 -1.23
C VAL A 529 28.67 -56.47 -2.59
N ASP A 530 29.79 -56.69 -3.28
CA ASP A 530 29.92 -56.31 -4.69
C ASP A 530 28.90 -57.05 -5.55
N ALA A 531 28.52 -58.28 -5.20
CA ALA A 531 27.38 -58.93 -5.83
C ALA A 531 26.06 -58.20 -5.52
N ALA A 532 25.87 -57.56 -4.36
CA ALA A 532 24.67 -56.74 -4.13
C ALA A 532 24.72 -55.39 -4.85
N LEU A 533 25.86 -54.70 -4.88
CA LEU A 533 26.00 -53.45 -5.65
C LEU A 533 25.95 -53.72 -7.16
N GLU A 534 26.52 -54.81 -7.65
CA GLU A 534 26.46 -55.23 -9.05
C GLU A 534 25.09 -55.81 -9.40
N ASP A 535 24.43 -56.53 -8.48
CA ASP A 535 23.03 -56.96 -8.64
C ASP A 535 22.11 -55.73 -8.66
N ILE A 536 22.32 -54.72 -7.82
CA ILE A 536 21.62 -53.43 -7.94
C ILE A 536 21.97 -52.75 -9.27
N ARG A 537 23.24 -52.75 -9.68
CA ARG A 537 23.74 -52.18 -10.95
C ARG A 537 23.09 -52.82 -12.17
N SER A 538 22.87 -54.13 -12.15
CA SER A 538 22.25 -54.90 -13.24
C SER A 538 20.82 -54.42 -13.56
N LEU A 539 20.14 -53.75 -12.60
CA LEU A 539 18.86 -53.09 -12.83
C LEU A 539 18.98 -51.86 -13.75
N PHE A 540 20.19 -51.34 -13.95
CA PHE A 540 20.52 -50.12 -14.70
C PHE A 540 21.32 -50.35 -15.99
N GLU A 541 21.74 -51.58 -16.30
CA GLU A 541 22.60 -51.90 -17.46
C GLU A 541 21.82 -52.38 -18.70
N ASN A 542 20.50 -52.61 -18.60
CA ASN A 542 19.62 -53.03 -19.70
C ASN A 542 18.76 -51.89 -20.28
N ASN A 543 19.29 -50.66 -20.35
CA ASN A 543 18.70 -49.53 -21.07
C ASN A 543 19.75 -48.87 -21.96
#